data_AF-A0A3D1TXP1-F1
#
_entry.id   AF-A0A3D1TXP1-F1
#
_cell.length_a   1.000
_cell.length_b   1.000
_cell.length_c   1.000
_cell.angle_alpha   90.00
_cell.angle_beta   90.00
_cell.angle_gamma   90.00
#
_symmetry.space_group_name_H-M   'P 1'
#
loop_
_entity.id
_entity.type
_entity.pdbx_description
1 polymer ?
#
loop_
_entity_poly.entity_id
_entity_poly.type
_entity_poly.pdbx_seq_one_letter_code
_entity_poly.pdbx_strand_id
1 'polypeptide(L)' 'MFLRYVDRSATKNEIAAALKWEAADNGETLSDARADKLANKFKRGQFDPDLARFIQYSDPVGEEATSRADRELVAA' A
#
# COMPACT_ATOMS: atom_id res chain seq x y z
N MET A 1 1.44 -13.64 3.42
CA MET A 1 2.35 -13.14 2.37
C MET A 1 2.59 -11.67 2.70
N PHE A 2 3.75 -11.34 3.29
CA PHE A 2 4.03 -9.98 3.79
C PHE A 2 4.28 -9.02 2.63
N LEU A 3 3.76 -7.80 2.74
CA LEU A 3 3.61 -6.78 1.70
C LEU A 3 4.93 -6.12 1.26
N ARG A 4 5.89 -6.92 0.83
CA ARG A 4 7.20 -6.45 0.39
C ARG A 4 7.19 -5.62 -0.92
N TYR A 5 6.01 -5.37 -1.52
CA TYR A 5 5.91 -4.87 -2.89
C TYR A 5 5.04 -3.61 -3.11
N VAL A 6 4.31 -3.11 -2.10
CA VAL A 6 3.70 -1.77 -2.21
C VAL A 6 4.65 -0.76 -1.61
N ASP A 7 5.75 -0.52 -2.34
CA ASP A 7 6.73 0.52 -2.04
C ASP A 7 6.58 1.67 -3.06
N ARG A 8 6.85 2.91 -2.64
CA ARG A 8 6.78 4.08 -3.53
C ARG A 8 7.84 4.02 -4.65
N SER A 9 8.86 3.17 -4.46
CA SER A 9 9.86 2.82 -5.47
C SER A 9 9.26 2.04 -6.66
N ALA A 10 8.22 1.24 -6.44
CA ALA A 10 7.54 0.49 -7.48
C ALA A 10 6.85 1.41 -8.50
N THR A 11 6.64 0.91 -9.71
CA THR A 11 5.91 1.65 -10.74
C THR A 11 4.41 1.74 -10.38
N LYS A 12 3.73 2.75 -10.93
CA LYS A 12 2.29 2.93 -10.72
C LYS A 12 1.50 1.66 -11.09
N ASN A 13 1.90 0.99 -12.17
CA ASN A 13 1.21 -0.19 -12.66
C ASN A 13 1.39 -1.39 -11.71
N GLU A 14 2.58 -1.56 -11.14
CA GLU A 14 2.84 -2.60 -10.13
C GLU A 14 2.02 -2.37 -8.86
N ILE A 15 1.95 -1.13 -8.38
CA ILE A 15 1.12 -0.75 -7.23
C ILE A 15 -0.37 -1.00 -7.53
N ALA A 16 -0.84 -0.62 -8.71
CA ALA A 16 -2.23 -0.85 -9.11
C ALA A 16 -2.57 -2.35 -9.20
N ALA A 17 -1.65 -3.17 -9.71
CA ALA A 17 -1.81 -4.62 -9.77
C ALA A 17 -1.85 -5.24 -8.37
N ALA A 18 -0.96 -4.82 -7.47
CA ALA A 18 -0.94 -5.27 -6.08
C ALA A 18 -2.27 -4.94 -5.36
N LEU A 19 -2.77 -3.71 -5.51
CA LEU A 19 -4.05 -3.30 -4.91
C LEU A 19 -5.24 -4.13 -5.40
N LYS A 20 -5.25 -4.54 -6.68
CA LYS A 20 -6.30 -5.43 -7.20
C LYS A 20 -6.19 -6.84 -6.61
N TRP A 21 -4.96 -7.32 -6.44
CA TRP A 21 -4.72 -8.64 -5.87
C TRP A 21 -5.17 -8.69 -4.40
N GLU A 22 -4.82 -7.66 -3.61
CA GLU A 22 -5.28 -7.50 -2.23
C GLU A 22 -6.81 -7.38 -2.13
N ALA A 23 -7.45 -6.64 -3.05
CA ALA A 23 -8.90 -6.57 -3.07
C ALA A 23 -9.51 -7.96 -3.31
N ALA A 24 -8.98 -8.72 -4.28
CA ALA A 24 -9.46 -10.06 -4.59
C ALA A 24 -9.27 -11.03 -3.42
N ASP A 25 -8.13 -10.96 -2.71
CA ASP A 25 -7.86 -11.79 -1.52
C ASP A 25 -8.83 -11.45 -0.37
N ASN A 26 -9.21 -10.18 -0.25
CA ASN A 26 -10.24 -9.70 0.69
C ASN A 26 -11.68 -9.99 0.22
N GLY A 27 -11.89 -10.71 -0.89
CA GLY A 27 -13.21 -11.03 -1.43
C GLY A 27 -13.91 -9.86 -2.13
N GLU A 28 -13.17 -8.81 -2.47
CA GLU A 28 -13.66 -7.63 -3.16
C GLU A 28 -13.10 -7.50 -4.58
N THR A 29 -13.84 -6.82 -5.45
CA THR A 29 -13.36 -6.53 -6.81
C THR A 29 -13.02 -5.05 -6.93
N LEU A 30 -11.73 -4.75 -7.16
CA LEU A 30 -11.27 -3.39 -7.42
C LEU A 30 -11.21 -3.13 -8.93
N SER A 31 -11.98 -2.14 -9.40
CA SER A 31 -11.95 -1.76 -10.81
C SER A 31 -10.64 -1.10 -11.22
N ASP A 32 -10.27 -1.24 -12.49
CA ASP A 32 -9.04 -0.68 -13.07
C ASP A 32 -8.87 0.82 -12.81
N ALA A 33 -9.94 1.59 -13.02
CA ALA A 33 -9.92 3.03 -12.80
C ALA A 33 -9.70 3.39 -11.32
N ARG A 34 -10.23 2.59 -10.39
CA ARG A 34 -10.07 2.83 -8.95
C ARG A 34 -8.67 2.41 -8.47
N ALA A 35 -8.15 1.29 -8.95
CA ALA A 35 -6.79 0.86 -8.71
C ALA A 35 -5.77 1.90 -9.19
N ASP A 36 -5.95 2.47 -10.38
CA ASP A 36 -5.05 3.50 -10.92
C ASP A 36 -5.09 4.80 -10.11
N LYS A 37 -6.28 5.21 -9.67
CA LYS A 37 -6.46 6.38 -8.80
C LYS A 37 -5.76 6.19 -7.45
N LEU A 38 -5.92 5.02 -6.83
CA LEU A 38 -5.30 4.68 -5.55
C LEU A 38 -3.77 4.57 -5.68
N ALA A 39 -3.27 3.95 -6.74
CA ALA A 39 -1.83 3.85 -7.02
C ALA A 39 -1.19 5.23 -7.21
N ASN A 40 -1.87 6.14 -7.93
CA ASN A 40 -1.42 7.53 -8.06
C ASN A 40 -1.37 8.26 -6.72
N LYS A 41 -2.38 8.09 -5.86
CA LYS A 41 -2.39 8.69 -4.52
C LYS A 41 -1.26 8.14 -3.66
N PHE A 42 -1.04 6.82 -3.69
CA PHE A 42 0.07 6.17 -2.98
C PHE A 42 1.44 6.70 -3.42
N LYS A 43 1.70 6.78 -4.74
CA LYS A 43 2.91 7.38 -5.32
C LYS A 43 3.16 8.81 -4.83
N ARG A 44 2.09 9.59 -4.69
CA ARG A 44 2.15 10.99 -4.25
C ARG A 44 2.21 11.15 -2.73
N GLY A 45 2.16 10.06 -1.96
CA GLY A 45 2.10 10.09 -0.50
C GLY A 45 0.80 10.72 0.02
N GLN A 46 -0.27 10.71 -0.78
CA GLN A 46 -1.57 11.23 -0.37
C GLN A 46 -2.36 10.15 0.37
N PHE A 47 -2.89 10.53 1.53
CA PHE A 47 -3.76 9.67 2.31
C PHE A 47 -5.07 9.39 1.56
N ASP A 48 -5.52 8.13 1.60
CA ASP A 48 -6.83 7.70 1.16
C ASP A 48 -7.31 6.59 2.10
N PRO A 49 -8.53 6.67 2.66
CA PRO A 49 -9.04 5.67 3.59
C PRO A 49 -9.11 4.26 3.00
N ASP A 50 -9.45 4.13 1.72
CA ASP A 50 -9.53 2.82 1.05
C ASP A 50 -8.11 2.26 0.89
N LEU A 51 -7.17 3.11 0.49
CA LEU A 51 -5.76 2.74 0.37
C LEU A 51 -5.19 2.31 1.73
N ALA A 52 -5.50 3.03 2.79
CA ALA A 52 -5.09 2.67 4.14
C ALA A 52 -5.67 1.33 4.57
N ARG A 53 -6.94 1.05 4.24
CA ARG A 53 -7.58 -0.24 4.53
C ARG A 53 -6.88 -1.40 3.80
N PHE A 54 -6.59 -1.24 2.51
CA PHE A 54 -5.88 -2.27 1.74
C PHE A 54 -4.45 -2.46 2.25
N ILE A 55 -3.74 -1.39 2.61
CA ILE A 55 -2.36 -1.49 3.11
C ILE A 55 -2.32 -2.07 4.53
N GLN A 56 -3.17 -1.59 5.46
CA GLN A 56 -3.23 -2.04 6.85
C GLN A 56 -3.59 -3.52 6.96
N TYR A 57 -4.42 -4.05 6.06
CA TYR A 57 -4.71 -5.49 6.03
C TYR A 57 -3.47 -6.35 5.81
N SER A 58 -2.44 -5.77 5.21
CA SER A 58 -1.22 -6.44 4.83
C SER A 58 0.00 -6.11 5.71
N ASP A 59 -0.19 -5.25 6.72
CA ASP A 59 0.62 -5.17 7.95
C ASP A 59 -0.32 -4.96 9.15
N PRO A 60 -1.01 -6.02 9.62
CA PRO A 60 -2.05 -5.89 10.65
C PRO A 60 -1.51 -5.42 12.01
N VAL A 61 -0.19 -5.42 12.21
CA VAL A 61 0.48 -5.06 13.48
C VAL A 61 1.30 -3.77 13.37
N GLY A 62 1.50 -3.24 12.15
CA GLY A 62 2.26 -2.01 11.92
C GLY A 62 3.76 -2.13 12.18
N GLU A 63 4.30 -3.34 12.24
CA GLU A 63 5.69 -3.57 12.62
C GLU A 63 6.67 -3.01 11.59
N GLU A 64 6.36 -3.05 10.29
CA GLU A 64 7.27 -2.52 9.28
C GLU A 64 7.23 -0.98 9.25
N ALA A 65 6.04 -0.40 9.45
CA ALA A 65 5.88 1.05 9.59
C ALA A 65 6.62 1.59 10.82
N THR A 66 6.54 0.86 11.93
CA THR A 66 7.25 1.21 13.18
C THR A 66 8.76 1.05 13.01
N SER A 67 9.22 -0.03 12.38
CA SER A 67 10.64 -0.27 12.13
C SER A 67 11.29 0.77 11.21
N ARG A 68 10.54 1.32 10.24
CA ARG A 68 11.02 2.43 9.39
C ARG A 68 11.05 3.75 10.16
N ALA A 69 10.02 4.05 10.96
CA ALA A 69 9.99 5.26 11.79
C ALA A 69 11.18 5.28 12.78
N ASP A 70 11.47 4.15 13.43
CA ASP A 70 12.62 4.03 14.34
C ASP A 70 13.96 4.26 13.63
N ARG A 71 14.14 3.76 12.40
CA ARG A 71 15.35 4.03 11.61
C ARG A 71 15.51 5.50 11.25
N GLU A 72 14.42 6.18 10.89
CA GLU A 72 14.46 7.62 10.58
C GLU A 72 14.76 8.46 11.83
N LEU A 73 14.32 8.01 13.01
CA LEU A 73 14.55 8.69 14.30
C LEU A 73 15.99 8.51 14.83
N VAL A 74 16.65 7.39 14.49
CA VAL A 74 18.06 7.14 14.83
C VAL A 74 19.03 7.83 13.85
N ALA A 75 18.56 8.21 12.66
CA ALA A 75 19.35 8.90 11.65
C ALA A 75 19.28 10.45 11.74
N ALA A 76 18.44 10.99 12.64
CA ALA A 76 18.31 12.42 12.92
C ALA A 76 19.09 12.82 14.18
#